data_AF-A0A1B1TD63-F1
#
_entry.id   AF-A0A1B1TD63-F1
#
_cell.length_a   1.000
_cell.length_b   1.000
_cell.length_c   1.000
_cell.angle_alpha   90.00
_cell.angle_beta   90.00
_cell.angle_gamma   90.00
#
_symmetry.space_group_name_H-M   'P 1'
#
loop_
_entity.id
_entity.type
_entity.pdbx_description
1 polymer ?
#
loop_
_entity_poly.entity_id
_entity_poly.type
_entity_poly.pdbx_seq_one_letter_code
_entity_poly.pdbx_strand_id
1 'polypeptide(L)'
;MSFSGGMDSTSVLIRLINEGYKIDCVSFNYGQKHIIELEMAIKNIAYLKEKGYTITHKIVDLSSAMSLFHSSLTKDEITVPEGYYEESQMKSTVVPNRNAIFSSIIYGYALSIVAEEDTDVKIALGVHSGDHAIYPDCRPEFYRDLETSFRTGNWDSERVEFYLPFINGDKVTILNDAIKSCEDIEVDFDTIFSNTITSYNPDSKGRSSGKSGSDIERILAFHKLGLRDPIEYADSWNNVLKNALTTEKKYKDEDYRNRLTEIQYDVTRNSATEHPFTGQYWDEKREGEYLCICCGKKLFTSEMKYDSGCGWPSFFSEDEGANIEQVEDRSHGMYRVEVKCSYCDAHLGHIFNDGPIHKGGKRYCINSASLDFNEE
;
A
#
# COMPACT_ATOMS: atom_id res chain seq x y z
N MET A 1 -3.95 13.16 -18.13
CA MET A 1 -3.87 12.54 -16.80
C MET A 1 -4.65 13.34 -15.76
N SER A 2 -5.20 12.67 -14.75
CA SER A 2 -5.71 13.35 -13.54
C SER A 2 -4.53 13.73 -12.66
N PHE A 3 -4.44 15.01 -12.25
CA PHE A 3 -3.31 15.51 -11.47
C PHE A 3 -3.79 16.26 -10.24
N SER A 4 -3.47 15.79 -9.04
CA SER A 4 -3.87 16.45 -7.78
C SER A 4 -2.74 17.21 -7.11
N GLY A 5 -1.47 16.97 -7.48
CA GLY A 5 -0.32 17.47 -6.70
C GLY A 5 0.03 16.57 -5.50
N GLY A 6 -0.67 15.45 -5.34
CA GLY A 6 -0.29 14.40 -4.39
C GLY A 6 0.82 13.50 -4.91
N MET A 7 1.33 12.65 -4.02
CA MET A 7 2.44 11.72 -4.28
C MET A 7 2.19 10.83 -5.50
N ASP A 8 1.04 10.18 -5.54
CA ASP A 8 0.74 9.16 -6.56
C ASP A 8 0.57 9.81 -7.94
N SER A 9 -0.19 10.90 -8.02
CA SER A 9 -0.38 11.63 -9.27
C SER A 9 0.91 12.27 -9.78
N THR A 10 1.81 12.71 -8.88
CA THR A 10 3.14 13.22 -9.25
C THR A 10 4.03 12.08 -9.76
N SER A 11 3.96 10.90 -9.16
CA SER A 11 4.68 9.71 -9.62
C SER A 11 4.24 9.29 -11.01
N VAL A 12 2.92 9.29 -11.29
CA VAL A 12 2.39 9.06 -12.64
C VAL A 12 2.91 10.12 -13.62
N LEU A 13 2.95 11.39 -13.23
CA LEU A 13 3.45 12.47 -14.10
C LEU A 13 4.91 12.22 -14.50
N ILE A 14 5.77 11.90 -13.54
CA ILE A 14 7.19 11.61 -13.80
C ILE A 14 7.35 10.37 -14.67
N ARG A 15 6.59 9.30 -14.41
CA ARG A 15 6.58 8.10 -15.25
C ARG A 15 6.20 8.43 -16.70
N LEU A 16 5.15 9.21 -16.91
CA LEU A 16 4.71 9.60 -18.26
C LEU A 16 5.76 10.45 -19.00
N ILE A 17 6.49 11.30 -18.27
CA ILE A 17 7.61 12.06 -18.85
C ILE A 17 8.73 11.10 -19.28
N ASN A 18 9.09 10.15 -18.42
CA ASN A 18 10.10 9.13 -18.72
C ASN A 18 9.72 8.25 -19.93
N GLU A 19 8.43 7.92 -20.05
CA GLU A 19 7.89 7.15 -21.18
C GLU A 19 7.72 7.99 -22.46
N GLY A 20 7.99 9.31 -22.42
CA GLY A 20 8.00 10.18 -23.60
C GLY A 20 6.63 10.61 -24.10
N TYR A 21 5.59 10.58 -23.24
CA TYR A 21 4.26 11.03 -23.63
C TYR A 21 4.17 12.56 -23.80
N LYS A 22 3.28 13.01 -24.69
CA LYS A 22 2.71 14.36 -24.63
C LYS A 22 1.66 14.39 -23.51
N ILE A 23 1.78 15.33 -22.57
CA ILE A 23 1.04 15.28 -21.31
C ILE A 23 0.12 16.48 -21.15
N ASP A 24 -1.16 16.16 -20.95
CA ASP A 24 -2.19 17.08 -20.49
C ASP A 24 -2.63 16.71 -19.08
N CYS A 25 -2.32 17.56 -18.11
CA CYS A 25 -2.76 17.47 -16.72
C CYS A 25 -4.09 18.19 -16.54
N VAL A 26 -5.06 17.50 -15.95
CA VAL A 26 -6.32 18.09 -15.49
C VAL A 26 -6.39 17.97 -13.97
N SER A 27 -6.50 19.11 -13.29
CA SER A 27 -6.73 19.18 -11.85
C SER A 27 -8.12 19.71 -11.56
N PHE A 28 -8.68 19.33 -10.41
CA PHE A 28 -10.03 19.71 -10.01
C PHE A 28 -9.99 20.56 -8.75
N ASN A 29 -10.55 21.76 -8.82
CA ASN A 29 -10.88 22.55 -7.63
C ASN A 29 -12.33 22.24 -7.23
N TYR A 30 -12.56 21.73 -6.03
CA TYR A 30 -13.91 21.40 -5.57
C TYR A 30 -14.20 21.83 -4.13
N GLY A 31 -13.42 22.76 -3.57
CA GLY A 31 -13.63 23.30 -2.23
C GLY A 31 -12.34 23.71 -1.51
N GLN A 32 -12.48 24.19 -0.27
CA GLN A 32 -11.42 24.89 0.46
C GLN A 32 -10.16 24.05 0.75
N LYS A 33 -10.27 22.72 0.97
CA LYS A 33 -9.12 21.87 1.31
C LYS A 33 -8.18 21.59 0.13
N HIS A 34 -8.66 21.72 -1.11
CA HIS A 34 -7.91 21.37 -2.33
C HIS A 34 -7.03 22.50 -2.89
N ILE A 35 -7.05 23.67 -2.25
CA ILE A 35 -6.27 24.83 -2.69
C ILE A 35 -4.75 24.55 -2.58
N ILE A 36 -4.33 23.93 -1.47
CA ILE A 36 -2.90 23.64 -1.23
C ILE A 36 -2.39 22.55 -2.18
N GLU A 37 -3.20 21.52 -2.44
CA GLU A 37 -2.93 20.48 -3.44
C GLU A 37 -2.68 21.08 -4.83
N LEU A 38 -3.55 22.01 -5.25
CA LEU A 38 -3.40 22.72 -6.52
C LEU A 38 -2.15 23.61 -6.56
N GLU A 39 -1.82 24.28 -5.46
CA GLU A 39 -0.57 25.05 -5.37
C GLU A 39 0.66 24.16 -5.54
N MET A 40 0.67 22.97 -4.92
CA MET A 40 1.75 21.98 -5.08
C MET A 40 1.83 21.46 -6.52
N ALA A 41 0.69 21.15 -7.12
CA ALA A 41 0.59 20.75 -8.53
C ALA A 41 1.21 21.83 -9.45
N ILE A 42 0.84 23.09 -9.27
CA ILE A 42 1.36 24.22 -10.06
C ILE A 42 2.88 24.36 -9.87
N LYS A 43 3.39 24.25 -8.64
CA LYS A 43 4.83 24.30 -8.36
C LYS A 43 5.60 23.21 -9.11
N ASN A 44 5.07 21.98 -9.12
CA ASN A 44 5.70 20.88 -9.85
C ASN A 44 5.70 21.09 -11.36
N ILE A 45 4.60 21.59 -11.94
CA ILE A 45 4.58 21.93 -13.38
C ILE A 45 5.59 23.04 -13.70
N ALA A 46 5.72 24.06 -12.85
CA ALA A 46 6.70 25.12 -13.04
C ALA A 46 8.14 24.59 -12.97
N TYR A 47 8.45 23.75 -11.98
CA TYR A 47 9.75 23.12 -11.84
C TYR A 47 10.12 22.23 -13.04
N LEU A 48 9.18 21.40 -13.51
CA LEU A 48 9.39 20.55 -14.69
C LEU A 48 9.58 21.37 -15.97
N LYS A 49 8.91 22.52 -16.07
CA LYS A 49 9.12 23.47 -17.17
C LYS A 49 10.53 24.06 -17.17
N GLU A 50 11.08 24.38 -16.00
CA GLU A 50 12.48 24.83 -15.86
C GLU A 50 13.47 23.74 -16.29
N LYS A 51 13.09 22.47 -16.16
CA LYS A 51 13.83 21.30 -16.65
C LYS A 51 13.63 20.99 -18.14
N GLY A 52 12.82 21.79 -18.85
CA GLY A 52 12.60 21.66 -20.30
C GLY A 52 11.39 20.82 -20.69
N TYR A 53 10.61 20.32 -19.72
CA TYR A 53 9.40 19.55 -20.01
C TYR A 53 8.20 20.47 -20.20
N THR A 54 7.51 20.32 -21.34
CA THR A 54 6.29 21.10 -21.63
C THR A 54 5.06 20.26 -21.30
N ILE A 55 4.32 20.68 -20.28
CA ILE A 55 3.12 19.99 -19.80
C ILE A 55 1.97 20.99 -19.81
N THR A 56 0.87 20.62 -20.46
CA THR A 56 -0.37 21.40 -20.39
C THR A 56 -1.02 21.15 -19.04
N HIS A 57 -1.40 22.21 -18.31
CA HIS A 57 -2.09 22.07 -17.03
C HIS A 57 -3.37 22.90 -17.02
N LYS A 58 -4.51 22.23 -16.89
CA LYS A 58 -5.84 22.83 -16.80
C LYS A 58 -6.42 22.58 -15.41
N ILE A 59 -7.02 23.61 -14.82
CA ILE A 59 -7.71 23.53 -13.54
C ILE A 59 -9.20 23.70 -13.81
N VAL A 60 -9.99 22.68 -13.48
CA VAL A 60 -11.45 22.68 -13.62
C VAL A 60 -12.07 23.01 -12.27
N ASP A 61 -12.86 24.08 -12.22
CA ASP A 61 -13.63 24.44 -11.03
C ASP A 61 -14.96 23.68 -11.00
N LEU A 62 -15.08 22.79 -10.02
CA LEU A 62 -16.25 21.98 -9.70
C LEU A 62 -16.89 22.38 -8.38
N SER A 63 -16.45 23.46 -7.73
CA SER A 63 -16.95 23.89 -6.42
C SER A 63 -18.48 24.00 -6.39
N SER A 64 -19.08 24.59 -7.43
CA SER A 64 -20.54 24.71 -7.56
C SER A 64 -21.24 23.34 -7.63
N ALA A 65 -20.76 22.43 -8.48
CA ALA A 65 -21.37 21.11 -8.63
C ALA A 65 -21.19 20.25 -7.37
N MET A 66 -20.02 20.36 -6.75
CA MET A 66 -19.65 19.56 -5.59
C MET A 66 -20.33 20.04 -4.31
N SER A 67 -20.78 21.30 -4.26
CA SER A 67 -21.60 21.84 -3.17
C SER A 67 -22.95 21.11 -2.99
N LEU A 68 -23.44 20.40 -4.02
CA LEU A 68 -24.68 19.64 -3.98
C LEU A 68 -24.56 18.36 -3.15
N PHE A 69 -23.34 17.84 -2.96
CA PHE A 69 -23.13 16.62 -2.17
C PHE A 69 -23.07 16.99 -0.68
N HIS A 70 -23.95 16.38 0.11
CA HIS A 70 -23.84 16.38 1.56
C HIS A 70 -22.67 15.50 1.98
N SER A 71 -21.45 16.03 1.92
CA SER A 71 -20.27 15.37 2.45
C SER A 71 -19.62 16.24 3.52
N SER A 72 -19.06 15.58 4.51
CA SER A 72 -18.36 16.13 5.66
C SER A 72 -17.22 17.11 5.35
N LEU A 73 -16.78 17.19 4.10
CA LEU A 73 -15.67 18.03 3.64
C LEU A 73 -16.08 19.49 3.37
N THR A 74 -17.39 19.80 3.30
CA THR A 74 -17.91 21.18 3.15
C THR A 74 -18.36 21.82 4.46
N LYS A 75 -18.24 21.10 5.59
CA LYS A 75 -18.49 21.64 6.94
C LYS A 75 -17.14 21.80 7.66
N ASP A 76 -16.84 23.02 8.11
CA ASP A 76 -15.60 23.42 8.79
C ASP A 76 -15.31 22.73 10.15
N GLU A 77 -16.08 21.72 10.55
CA GLU A 77 -16.07 21.17 11.92
C GLU A 77 -15.86 19.64 12.00
N ILE A 78 -15.30 18.99 10.98
CA ILE A 78 -15.07 17.54 11.06
C ILE A 78 -13.59 17.25 11.33
N THR A 79 -13.33 16.82 12.56
CA THR A 79 -12.07 16.25 13.02
C THR A 79 -11.70 15.07 12.12
N VAL A 80 -10.66 15.23 11.30
CA VAL A 80 -10.09 14.12 10.53
C VAL A 80 -9.54 13.10 11.53
N PRO A 81 -9.96 11.83 11.48
CA PRO A 81 -9.51 10.83 12.43
C PRO A 81 -7.99 10.63 12.30
N GLU A 82 -7.30 10.56 13.45
CA GLU A 82 -5.91 10.13 13.55
C GLU A 82 -5.90 8.61 13.65
N GLY A 83 -5.02 7.91 12.92
CA GLY A 83 -5.01 6.44 12.91
C GLY A 83 -4.58 5.84 11.58
N TYR A 84 -4.60 4.51 11.48
CA TYR A 84 -4.27 3.81 10.24
C TYR A 84 -5.41 3.96 9.21
N TYR A 85 -5.07 4.00 7.92
CA TYR A 85 -5.98 4.41 6.86
C TYR A 85 -7.26 3.54 6.77
N GLU A 86 -7.17 2.27 7.19
CA GLU A 86 -8.29 1.32 7.13
C GLU A 86 -9.31 1.39 8.29
N GLU A 87 -9.21 2.36 9.20
CA GLU A 87 -10.19 2.49 10.27
C GLU A 87 -11.60 2.87 9.74
N SER A 88 -12.63 2.17 10.21
CA SER A 88 -14.05 2.40 9.87
C SER A 88 -14.53 3.85 10.01
N GLN A 89 -13.82 4.68 10.80
CA GLN A 89 -14.08 6.11 11.00
C GLN A 89 -13.83 6.96 9.73
N MET A 90 -13.02 6.48 8.78
CA MET A 90 -12.69 7.23 7.55
C MET A 90 -13.82 7.32 6.52
N LYS A 91 -14.88 6.50 6.64
CA LYS A 91 -16.07 6.58 5.75
C LYS A 91 -16.77 7.95 5.82
N SER A 92 -16.59 8.68 6.92
CA SER A 92 -17.24 9.97 7.14
C SER A 92 -16.67 11.10 6.27
N THR A 93 -15.43 11.03 5.80
CA THR A 93 -14.79 12.10 5.00
C THR A 93 -14.93 11.90 3.49
N VAL A 94 -15.68 10.89 3.02
CA VAL A 94 -15.75 10.52 1.61
C VAL A 94 -16.84 11.31 0.88
N VAL A 95 -16.48 11.93 -0.26
CA VAL A 95 -17.48 12.42 -1.21
C VAL A 95 -17.92 11.26 -2.10
N PRO A 96 -19.18 10.81 -2.04
CA PRO A 96 -19.63 9.69 -2.85
C PRO A 96 -19.51 10.02 -4.34
N ASN A 97 -19.09 9.03 -5.13
CA ASN A 97 -19.03 9.10 -6.59
C ASN A 97 -18.07 10.15 -7.18
N ARG A 98 -17.14 10.69 -6.38
CA ARG A 98 -16.19 11.71 -6.83
C ARG A 98 -15.32 11.23 -7.99
N ASN A 99 -14.74 10.04 -7.88
CA ASN A 99 -13.83 9.53 -8.91
C ASN A 99 -14.56 9.28 -10.24
N ALA A 100 -15.84 8.90 -10.21
CA ALA A 100 -16.66 8.78 -11.42
C ALA A 100 -16.86 10.13 -12.12
N ILE A 101 -17.16 11.19 -11.35
CA ILE A 101 -17.34 12.55 -11.88
C ILE A 101 -16.04 13.03 -12.54
N PHE A 102 -14.92 12.89 -11.83
CA PHE A 102 -13.61 13.29 -12.35
C PHE A 102 -13.23 12.51 -13.60
N SER A 103 -13.45 11.19 -13.57
CA SER A 103 -13.20 10.31 -14.73
C SER A 103 -14.09 10.69 -15.91
N SER A 104 -15.35 11.08 -15.69
CA SER A 104 -16.26 11.49 -16.75
C SER A 104 -15.78 12.78 -17.45
N ILE A 105 -15.32 13.75 -16.67
CA ILE A 105 -14.79 15.01 -17.21
C ILE A 105 -13.50 14.75 -17.99
N ILE A 106 -12.58 13.97 -17.44
CA ILE A 106 -11.33 13.62 -18.12
C ILE A 106 -11.60 12.81 -19.38
N TYR A 107 -12.57 11.90 -19.37
CA TYR A 107 -12.95 11.14 -20.56
C TYR A 107 -13.49 12.03 -21.67
N GLY A 108 -14.41 12.96 -21.34
CA GLY A 108 -14.88 13.95 -22.31
C GLY A 108 -13.75 14.83 -22.86
N TYR A 109 -12.79 15.22 -22.01
CA TYR A 109 -11.61 15.96 -22.46
C TYR A 109 -10.70 15.11 -23.36
N ALA A 110 -10.49 13.83 -23.05
CA ALA A 110 -9.73 12.92 -23.88
C ALA A 110 -10.35 12.77 -25.28
N LEU A 111 -11.68 12.60 -25.37
CA LEU A 111 -12.39 12.57 -26.66
C LEU A 111 -12.21 13.88 -27.44
N SER A 112 -12.19 15.03 -26.75
CA SER A 112 -11.94 16.31 -27.43
C SER A 112 -10.53 16.38 -28.03
N ILE A 113 -9.52 15.83 -27.35
CA ILE A 113 -8.16 15.71 -27.88
C ILE A 113 -8.11 14.76 -29.06
N VAL A 114 -8.79 13.59 -28.98
CA VAL A 114 -8.90 12.65 -30.11
C VAL A 114 -9.47 13.36 -31.34
N ALA A 115 -10.54 14.13 -31.18
CA ALA A 115 -11.19 14.84 -32.27
C ALA A 115 -10.36 16.01 -32.83
N GLU A 116 -9.63 16.74 -31.98
CA GLU A 116 -8.86 17.92 -32.39
C GLU A 116 -7.49 17.55 -32.97
N GLU A 117 -6.82 16.54 -32.41
CA GLU A 117 -5.44 16.19 -32.74
C GLU A 117 -5.31 14.89 -33.56
N ASP A 118 -6.41 14.18 -33.80
CA ASP A 118 -6.45 12.89 -34.51
C ASP A 118 -5.45 11.85 -33.95
N THR A 119 -5.36 11.78 -32.62
CA THR A 119 -4.44 10.88 -31.90
C THR A 119 -5.18 10.00 -30.91
N ASP A 120 -4.62 8.83 -30.60
CA ASP A 120 -5.10 7.99 -29.51
C ASP A 120 -4.68 8.59 -28.16
N VAL A 121 -5.54 8.48 -27.14
CA VAL A 121 -5.35 9.15 -25.85
C VAL A 121 -5.43 8.14 -24.70
N LYS A 122 -4.47 8.23 -23.77
CA LYS A 122 -4.47 7.46 -22.53
C LYS A 122 -4.88 8.32 -21.34
N ILE A 123 -5.88 7.87 -20.59
CA ILE A 123 -6.30 8.49 -19.34
C ILE A 123 -5.50 7.89 -18.19
N ALA A 124 -4.42 8.56 -17.82
CA ALA A 124 -3.59 8.12 -16.71
C ALA A 124 -4.14 8.57 -15.35
N LEU A 125 -4.25 7.63 -14.41
CA LEU A 125 -4.68 7.86 -13.02
C LEU A 125 -3.71 7.17 -12.03
N GLY A 126 -3.42 7.83 -10.90
CA GLY A 126 -2.54 7.32 -9.84
C GLY A 126 -3.26 6.44 -8.81
N VAL A 127 -4.07 5.49 -9.26
CA VAL A 127 -4.85 4.59 -8.39
C VAL A 127 -4.03 3.35 -8.04
N HIS A 128 -4.15 2.85 -6.81
CA HIS A 128 -3.40 1.68 -6.34
C HIS A 128 -4.19 0.75 -5.41
N SER A 129 -3.61 -0.42 -5.13
CA SER A 129 -4.29 -1.52 -4.41
C SER A 129 -4.66 -1.19 -2.96
N GLY A 130 -3.83 -0.40 -2.28
CA GLY A 130 -4.11 0.09 -0.92
C GLY A 130 -5.41 0.91 -0.80
N ASP A 131 -5.91 1.52 -1.88
CA ASP A 131 -7.16 2.28 -1.83
C ASP A 131 -8.41 1.38 -1.75
N HIS A 132 -8.30 0.10 -2.14
CA HIS A 132 -9.46 -0.80 -2.32
C HIS A 132 -10.15 -1.20 -1.01
N ALA A 133 -9.43 -1.17 0.11
CA ALA A 133 -9.96 -1.49 1.43
C ALA A 133 -11.04 -0.50 1.88
N ILE A 134 -11.00 0.74 1.36
CA ILE A 134 -11.83 1.85 1.84
C ILE A 134 -12.72 2.41 0.71
N TYR A 135 -12.19 2.51 -0.51
CA TYR A 135 -12.84 3.18 -1.63
C TYR A 135 -13.29 2.17 -2.71
N PRO A 136 -14.61 1.93 -2.84
CA PRO A 136 -15.12 1.07 -3.90
C PRO A 136 -14.87 1.67 -5.30
N ASP A 137 -14.75 2.99 -5.40
CA ASP A 137 -14.49 3.75 -6.64
C ASP A 137 -12.99 3.89 -6.99
N CYS A 138 -12.13 3.12 -6.32
CA CYS A 138 -10.73 2.94 -6.70
C CYS A 138 -10.45 1.53 -7.25
N ARG A 139 -11.44 0.63 -7.28
CA ARG A 139 -11.21 -0.79 -7.60
C ARG A 139 -11.05 -1.06 -9.10
N PRO A 140 -10.31 -2.10 -9.51
CA PRO A 140 -10.13 -2.43 -10.92
C PRO A 140 -11.45 -2.79 -11.61
N GLU A 141 -12.37 -3.47 -10.92
CA GLU A 141 -13.73 -3.73 -11.43
C GLU A 141 -14.50 -2.44 -11.70
N PHE A 142 -14.38 -1.45 -10.82
CA PHE A 142 -15.07 -0.17 -10.99
C PHE A 142 -14.59 0.56 -12.25
N TYR A 143 -13.28 0.64 -12.48
CA TYR A 143 -12.74 1.29 -13.69
C TYR A 143 -13.09 0.53 -14.96
N ARG A 144 -13.12 -0.81 -14.94
CA ARG A 144 -13.57 -1.62 -16.08
C ARG A 144 -15.04 -1.38 -16.42
N ASP A 145 -15.91 -1.34 -15.42
CA ASP A 145 -17.33 -1.08 -15.61
C ASP A 145 -17.58 0.35 -16.10
N LEU A 146 -16.81 1.31 -15.55
CA LEU A 146 -16.87 2.72 -15.95
C LEU A 146 -16.40 2.91 -17.39
N GLU A 147 -15.29 2.28 -17.78
CA GLU A 147 -14.79 2.29 -19.16
C GLU A 147 -15.81 1.69 -20.12
N THR A 148 -16.43 0.56 -19.75
CA THR A 148 -17.49 -0.06 -20.56
C THR A 148 -18.67 0.89 -20.79
N SER A 149 -19.07 1.62 -19.75
CA SER A 149 -20.13 2.64 -19.83
C SER A 149 -19.73 3.78 -20.78
N PHE A 150 -18.52 4.33 -20.62
CA PHE A 150 -18.02 5.41 -21.47
C PHE A 150 -17.88 5.00 -22.94
N ARG A 151 -17.41 3.77 -23.20
CA ARG A 151 -17.31 3.24 -24.56
C ARG A 151 -18.66 3.07 -25.23
N THR A 152 -19.67 2.67 -24.48
CA THR A 152 -21.03 2.51 -25.01
C THR A 152 -21.67 3.86 -25.36
N GLY A 153 -21.35 4.91 -24.59
CA GLY A 153 -22.02 6.21 -24.70
C GLY A 153 -21.39 7.21 -25.68
N ASN A 154 -20.20 6.94 -26.21
CA ASN A 154 -19.43 7.93 -26.97
C ASN A 154 -18.85 7.37 -28.28
N TRP A 155 -18.78 8.25 -29.28
CA TRP A 155 -18.09 8.00 -30.54
C TRP A 155 -16.57 8.08 -30.33
N ASP A 156 -15.79 7.39 -31.17
CA ASP A 156 -14.32 7.32 -31.11
C ASP A 156 -13.75 6.80 -29.77
N SER A 157 -14.59 6.12 -28.99
CA SER A 157 -14.26 5.65 -27.65
C SER A 157 -13.24 4.51 -27.65
N GLU A 158 -13.06 3.82 -28.76
CA GLU A 158 -11.99 2.85 -28.98
C GLU A 158 -10.59 3.46 -29.01
N ARG A 159 -10.49 4.79 -29.19
CA ARG A 159 -9.24 5.55 -29.21
C ARG A 159 -8.84 6.10 -27.84
N VAL A 160 -9.65 5.82 -26.81
CA VAL A 160 -9.42 6.26 -25.43
C VAL A 160 -9.35 5.05 -24.51
N GLU A 161 -8.23 4.90 -23.80
CA GLU A 161 -8.03 3.82 -22.81
C GLU A 161 -7.59 4.36 -21.45
N PHE A 162 -7.90 3.64 -20.37
CA PHE A 162 -7.35 3.94 -19.05
C PHE A 162 -5.94 3.39 -18.88
N TYR A 163 -5.05 4.19 -18.31
CA TYR A 163 -3.70 3.80 -17.95
C TYR A 163 -3.51 3.88 -16.43
N LEU A 164 -3.46 2.72 -15.79
CA LEU A 164 -3.44 2.58 -14.32
C LEU A 164 -2.15 1.87 -13.87
N PRO A 165 -0.98 2.53 -13.96
CA PRO A 165 0.32 1.86 -13.79
C PRO A 165 0.53 1.26 -12.39
N PHE A 166 -0.18 1.78 -11.39
CA PHE A 166 0.02 1.39 -9.99
C PHE A 166 -1.13 0.58 -9.39
N ILE A 167 -2.09 0.13 -10.21
CA ILE A 167 -3.33 -0.51 -9.72
C ILE A 167 -3.06 -1.74 -8.84
N ASN A 168 -2.00 -2.50 -9.13
CA ASN A 168 -1.58 -3.68 -8.37
C ASN A 168 -0.42 -3.40 -7.39
N GLY A 169 0.02 -2.15 -7.29
CA GLY A 169 1.13 -1.73 -6.45
C GLY A 169 0.68 -1.11 -5.13
N ASP A 170 1.66 -0.77 -4.30
CA ASP A 170 1.53 -0.04 -3.05
C ASP A 170 2.35 1.27 -3.09
N LYS A 171 2.34 2.04 -2.00
CA LYS A 171 3.11 3.29 -1.91
C LYS A 171 4.61 3.09 -2.13
N VAL A 172 5.16 1.95 -1.73
CA VAL A 172 6.58 1.62 -1.93
C VAL A 172 6.87 1.42 -3.42
N THR A 173 6.00 0.70 -4.12
CA THR A 173 6.07 0.49 -5.57
C THR A 173 6.00 1.82 -6.32
N ILE A 174 5.08 2.70 -5.93
CA ILE A 174 4.92 4.04 -6.51
C ILE A 174 6.20 4.86 -6.35
N LEU A 175 6.77 4.91 -5.14
CA LEU A 175 7.99 5.66 -4.87
C LEU A 175 9.20 5.10 -5.61
N ASN A 176 9.37 3.78 -5.66
CA ASN A 176 10.45 3.15 -6.44
C ASN A 176 10.38 3.49 -7.93
N ASP A 177 9.18 3.45 -8.52
CA ASP A 177 8.97 3.85 -9.91
C ASP A 177 9.31 5.32 -10.14
N ALA A 178 8.93 6.19 -9.20
CA ALA A 178 9.23 7.61 -9.27
C ALA A 178 10.72 7.92 -9.11
N ILE A 179 11.42 7.24 -8.20
CA ILE A 179 12.89 7.38 -8.02
C ILE A 179 13.58 7.04 -9.33
N LYS A 180 13.31 5.84 -9.86
CA LYS A 180 13.90 5.39 -11.12
C LYS A 180 13.57 6.36 -12.28
N SER A 181 12.32 6.78 -12.37
CA SER A 181 11.91 7.68 -13.44
C SER A 181 12.53 9.07 -13.30
N CYS A 182 12.73 9.58 -12.08
CA CYS A 182 13.46 10.84 -11.83
C CYS A 182 14.93 10.73 -12.24
N GLU A 183 15.59 9.60 -11.94
CA GLU A 183 16.96 9.31 -12.37
C GLU A 183 17.08 9.29 -13.89
N ASP A 184 16.18 8.58 -14.58
CA ASP A 184 16.19 8.44 -16.05
C ASP A 184 16.02 9.79 -16.78
N ILE A 185 15.24 10.73 -16.20
CA ILE A 185 14.92 12.03 -16.82
C ILE A 185 15.70 13.21 -16.23
N GLU A 186 16.70 12.94 -15.38
CA GLU A 186 17.55 13.93 -14.69
C GLU A 186 16.78 15.01 -13.91
N VAL A 187 15.68 14.59 -13.26
CA VAL A 187 14.87 15.43 -12.37
C VAL A 187 15.23 15.11 -10.91
N ASP A 188 15.36 16.15 -10.08
CA ASP A 188 15.70 15.95 -8.66
C ASP A 188 14.47 15.46 -7.90
N PHE A 189 14.57 14.22 -7.38
CA PHE A 189 13.50 13.54 -6.67
C PHE A 189 13.05 14.32 -5.42
N ASP A 190 13.98 14.79 -4.61
CA ASP A 190 13.65 15.50 -3.36
C ASP A 190 12.92 16.81 -3.65
N THR A 191 13.35 17.56 -4.66
CA THR A 191 12.71 18.81 -5.08
C THR A 191 11.27 18.56 -5.51
N ILE A 192 11.02 17.58 -6.41
CA ILE A 192 9.66 17.36 -6.91
C ILE A 192 8.74 16.75 -5.85
N PHE A 193 9.25 15.86 -5.00
CA PHE A 193 8.45 15.26 -3.92
C PHE A 193 8.27 16.17 -2.71
N SER A 194 9.15 17.16 -2.48
CA SER A 194 8.93 18.23 -1.49
C SER A 194 7.72 19.11 -1.84
N ASN A 195 7.43 19.22 -3.14
CA ASN A 195 6.28 19.94 -3.69
C ASN A 195 5.07 19.02 -3.84
N THR A 196 4.86 18.08 -2.92
CA THR A 196 3.66 17.24 -2.89
C THR A 196 2.99 17.30 -1.53
N ILE A 197 1.68 17.05 -1.51
CA ILE A 197 0.91 16.97 -0.27
C ILE A 197 0.01 15.74 -0.30
N THR A 198 -0.04 15.01 0.81
CA THR A 198 -0.87 13.80 0.94
C THR A 198 -1.79 13.87 2.15
N SER A 199 -1.59 14.87 3.03
CA SER A 199 -2.41 15.06 4.21
C SER A 199 -3.79 15.59 3.86
N TYR A 200 -4.83 15.00 4.44
CA TYR A 200 -6.21 15.50 4.38
C TYR A 200 -6.50 16.61 5.40
N ASN A 201 -5.53 16.92 6.27
CA ASN A 201 -5.66 17.94 7.31
C ASN A 201 -4.34 18.70 7.54
N PRO A 202 -3.82 19.41 6.53
CA PRO A 202 -2.65 20.24 6.73
C PRO A 202 -2.91 21.36 7.75
N ASP A 203 -1.86 21.81 8.42
CA ASP A 203 -1.92 22.99 9.29
C ASP A 203 -2.11 24.29 8.47
N SER A 204 -2.23 25.43 9.16
CA SER A 204 -2.39 26.73 8.51
C SER A 204 -1.22 27.16 7.60
N LYS A 205 -0.11 26.43 7.64
CA LYS A 205 1.07 26.62 6.77
C LYS A 205 1.16 25.55 5.67
N GLY A 206 0.17 24.67 5.55
CA GLY A 206 0.17 23.58 4.56
C GLY A 206 0.95 22.34 4.98
N ARG A 207 1.39 22.24 6.25
CA ARG A 207 2.25 21.14 6.71
C ARG A 207 1.43 19.95 7.18
N SER A 208 1.89 18.76 6.84
CA SER A 208 1.25 17.50 7.22
C SER A 208 1.42 17.24 8.72
N SER A 209 0.38 16.74 9.39
CA SER A 209 0.44 16.45 10.83
C SER A 209 1.32 15.23 11.15
N GLY A 210 1.46 14.29 10.20
CA GLY A 210 2.18 13.03 10.41
C GLY A 210 1.35 11.97 11.12
N LYS A 211 0.03 12.18 11.24
CA LYS A 211 -0.86 11.35 12.06
C LYS A 211 -2.12 10.85 11.34
N SER A 212 -2.48 11.47 10.21
CA SER A 212 -3.56 10.93 9.41
C SER A 212 -3.11 9.64 8.72
N GLY A 213 -4.04 8.75 8.36
CA GLY A 213 -3.67 7.49 7.73
C GLY A 213 -2.87 7.68 6.43
N SER A 214 -3.18 8.72 5.65
CA SER A 214 -2.43 9.05 4.43
C SER A 214 -1.01 9.55 4.72
N ASP A 215 -0.82 10.29 5.82
CA ASP A 215 0.53 10.67 6.29
C ASP A 215 1.32 9.43 6.73
N ILE A 216 0.69 8.53 7.50
CA ILE A 216 1.32 7.32 8.03
C ILE A 216 1.78 6.41 6.88
N GLU A 217 0.93 6.14 5.89
CA GLU A 217 1.30 5.32 4.73
C GLU A 217 2.50 5.92 3.98
N ARG A 218 2.48 7.23 3.74
CA ARG A 218 3.58 7.92 3.07
C ARG A 218 4.88 7.80 3.88
N ILE A 219 4.84 8.13 5.17
CA ILE A 219 6.01 8.04 6.07
C ILE A 219 6.60 6.62 6.05
N LEU A 220 5.76 5.60 6.18
CA LEU A 220 6.19 4.20 6.18
C LEU A 220 6.79 3.79 4.83
N ALA A 221 6.23 4.28 3.72
CA ALA A 221 6.77 4.00 2.39
C ALA A 221 8.17 4.59 2.18
N PHE A 222 8.39 5.85 2.54
CA PHE A 222 9.72 6.47 2.52
C PHE A 222 10.70 5.72 3.43
N HIS A 223 10.27 5.39 4.65
CA HIS A 223 11.11 4.65 5.60
C HIS A 223 11.51 3.26 5.09
N LYS A 224 10.58 2.51 4.47
CA LYS A 224 10.86 1.19 3.88
C LYS A 224 11.92 1.25 2.79
N LEU A 225 12.04 2.39 2.09
CA LEU A 225 13.07 2.63 1.08
C LEU A 225 14.38 3.18 1.66
N GLY A 226 14.48 3.32 2.99
CA GLY A 226 15.64 3.92 3.64
C GLY A 226 15.75 5.44 3.42
N LEU A 227 14.67 6.10 2.99
CA LEU A 227 14.63 7.51 2.68
C LEU A 227 13.97 8.31 3.82
N ARG A 228 14.31 9.59 3.88
CA ARG A 228 13.56 10.61 4.62
C ARG A 228 12.60 11.29 3.66
N ASP A 229 11.34 11.44 4.06
CA ASP A 229 10.38 12.19 3.25
C ASP A 229 10.78 13.67 3.15
N PRO A 230 10.84 14.25 1.93
CA PRO A 230 11.29 15.62 1.70
C PRO A 230 10.26 16.70 2.08
N ILE A 231 9.01 16.35 2.44
CA ILE A 231 8.02 17.35 2.86
C ILE A 231 8.28 17.89 4.27
N GLU A 232 7.80 19.09 4.55
CA GLU A 232 7.79 19.64 5.91
C GLU A 232 6.58 19.12 6.70
N TYR A 233 6.85 18.42 7.81
CA TYR A 233 5.85 18.03 8.79
C TYR A 233 5.69 19.07 9.90
N ALA A 234 4.56 19.02 10.59
CA ALA A 234 4.31 19.85 11.77
C ALA A 234 5.24 19.53 12.96
N ASP A 235 5.78 18.31 13.00
CA ASP A 235 6.76 17.82 13.98
C ASP A 235 8.01 17.27 13.28
N SER A 236 9.07 16.95 14.03
CA SER A 236 10.31 16.39 13.50
C SER A 236 10.09 15.02 12.83
N TRP A 237 10.90 14.72 11.81
CA TRP A 237 10.88 13.42 11.11
C TRP A 237 10.93 12.22 12.08
N ASN A 238 11.79 12.28 13.09
CA ASN A 238 11.93 11.20 14.07
C ASN A 238 10.64 10.96 14.87
N ASN A 239 9.91 12.03 15.21
CA ASN A 239 8.66 11.92 15.96
C ASN A 239 7.53 11.36 15.08
N VAL A 240 7.36 11.89 13.86
CA VAL A 240 6.31 11.41 12.95
C VAL A 240 6.58 9.97 12.50
N LEU A 241 7.84 9.59 12.27
CA LEU A 241 8.23 8.21 11.95
C LEU A 241 7.95 7.27 13.12
N LYS A 242 8.33 7.65 14.34
CA LYS A 242 8.02 6.86 15.54
C LYS A 242 6.52 6.66 15.71
N ASN A 243 5.73 7.71 15.48
CA ASN A 243 4.27 7.63 15.51
C ASN A 243 3.76 6.66 14.46
N ALA A 244 4.17 6.82 13.19
CA ALA A 244 3.74 5.96 12.09
C ALA A 244 4.04 4.47 12.34
N LEU A 245 5.26 4.14 12.79
CA LEU A 245 5.65 2.77 13.15
C LEU A 245 4.82 2.20 14.31
N THR A 246 4.52 3.03 15.32
CA THR A 246 3.69 2.62 16.46
C THR A 246 2.25 2.37 16.03
N THR A 247 1.69 3.24 15.19
CA THR A 247 0.34 3.10 14.65
C THR A 247 0.21 1.88 13.74
N GLU A 248 1.17 1.64 12.84
CA GLU A 248 1.19 0.43 12.01
C GLU A 248 1.22 -0.84 12.87
N LYS A 249 2.07 -0.86 13.91
CA LYS A 249 2.16 -2.00 14.83
C LYS A 249 0.85 -2.26 15.55
N LYS A 250 0.19 -1.20 16.04
CA LYS A 250 -1.09 -1.31 16.73
C LYS A 250 -2.20 -1.83 15.79
N TYR A 251 -2.28 -1.27 14.59
CA TYR A 251 -3.24 -1.70 13.58
C TYR A 251 -3.03 -3.18 13.20
N LYS A 252 -1.79 -3.62 12.96
CA LYS A 252 -1.48 -5.04 12.68
C LYS A 252 -1.87 -5.96 13.83
N ASP A 253 -1.67 -5.55 15.08
CA ASP A 253 -2.10 -6.33 16.25
C ASP A 253 -3.63 -6.51 16.28
N GLU A 254 -4.37 -5.43 16.03
CA GLU A 254 -5.83 -5.46 15.95
C GLU A 254 -6.33 -6.32 14.78
N ASP A 255 -5.72 -6.23 13.59
CA ASP A 255 -6.01 -7.11 12.45
C ASP A 255 -5.81 -8.59 12.83
N TYR A 256 -4.65 -8.91 13.43
CA TYR A 256 -4.37 -10.28 13.86
C TYR A 256 -5.37 -10.78 14.90
N ARG A 257 -5.79 -9.94 15.85
CA ARG A 257 -6.84 -10.33 16.83
C ARG A 257 -8.18 -10.61 16.18
N ASN A 258 -8.50 -9.92 15.09
CA ASN A 258 -9.77 -10.09 14.38
C ASN A 258 -9.77 -11.31 13.46
N ARG A 259 -8.63 -11.63 12.84
CA ARG A 259 -8.52 -12.70 11.84
C ARG A 259 -8.08 -14.05 12.42
N LEU A 260 -7.26 -14.05 13.48
CA LEU A 260 -6.72 -15.28 14.07
C LEU A 260 -7.63 -15.81 15.18
N THR A 261 -7.68 -17.13 15.32
CA THR A 261 -8.24 -17.75 16.52
C THR A 261 -7.38 -17.43 17.75
N GLU A 262 -7.95 -17.58 18.95
CA GLU A 262 -7.25 -17.32 20.22
C GLU A 262 -5.90 -18.04 20.31
N ILE A 263 -5.86 -19.35 20.00
CA ILE A 263 -4.63 -20.14 20.04
C ILE A 263 -3.61 -19.70 18.97
N GLN A 264 -4.05 -19.35 17.76
CA GLN A 264 -3.16 -18.84 16.71
C GLN A 264 -2.57 -17.50 17.11
N TYR A 265 -3.37 -16.61 17.69
CA TYR A 265 -2.91 -15.33 18.22
C TYR A 265 -1.91 -15.52 19.35
N ASP A 266 -2.22 -16.35 20.34
CA ASP A 266 -1.35 -16.60 21.48
C ASP A 266 -0.01 -17.24 21.07
N VAL A 267 -0.06 -18.23 20.19
CA VAL A 267 1.17 -18.84 19.65
C VAL A 267 1.99 -17.80 18.91
N THR A 268 1.41 -17.09 17.94
CA THR A 268 2.20 -16.24 17.03
C THR A 268 2.61 -14.89 17.63
N ARG A 269 1.85 -14.34 18.59
CA ARG A 269 2.07 -13.00 19.14
C ARG A 269 2.54 -13.01 20.60
N ASN A 270 2.16 -14.02 21.37
CA ASN A 270 2.53 -14.15 22.79
C ASN A 270 3.55 -15.28 23.04
N SER A 271 4.10 -15.88 21.98
CA SER A 271 5.06 -17.00 22.03
C SER A 271 4.54 -18.18 22.87
N ALA A 272 3.23 -18.41 22.85
CA ALA A 272 2.63 -19.59 23.46
C ALA A 272 3.01 -20.86 22.67
N THR A 273 2.75 -22.02 23.25
CA THR A 273 2.96 -23.31 22.59
C THR A 273 1.66 -24.11 22.65
N GLU A 274 1.17 -24.57 21.50
CA GLU A 274 -0.01 -25.43 21.44
C GLU A 274 0.27 -26.79 22.09
N HIS A 275 -0.77 -27.49 22.54
CA HIS A 275 -0.58 -28.83 23.11
C HIS A 275 -0.10 -29.84 22.05
N PRO A 276 0.75 -30.82 22.44
CA PRO A 276 1.20 -31.83 21.51
C PRO A 276 0.03 -32.70 21.03
N PHE A 277 0.08 -33.13 19.76
CA PHE A 277 -0.92 -33.97 19.09
C PHE A 277 -2.32 -33.34 18.94
N THR A 278 -2.45 -32.03 19.12
CA THR A 278 -3.74 -31.32 18.93
C THR A 278 -3.76 -30.39 17.72
N GLY A 279 -2.60 -29.94 17.24
CA GLY A 279 -2.50 -28.98 16.13
C GLY A 279 -2.95 -29.56 14.78
N GLN A 280 -3.74 -28.83 14.01
CA GLN A 280 -4.32 -29.30 12.73
C GLN A 280 -3.33 -30.02 11.79
N TYR A 281 -2.07 -29.57 11.75
CA TYR A 281 -1.04 -30.04 10.83
C TYR A 281 -0.01 -31.00 11.43
N TRP A 282 -0.20 -31.47 12.67
CA TRP A 282 0.78 -32.36 13.31
C TRP A 282 0.95 -33.67 12.50
N ASP A 283 -0.15 -34.32 12.09
CA ASP A 283 -0.16 -35.53 11.26
C ASP A 283 -0.51 -35.26 9.77
N GLU A 284 -0.40 -34.02 9.31
CA GLU A 284 -0.66 -33.68 7.91
C GLU A 284 0.39 -34.33 6.98
N LYS A 285 -0.08 -34.89 5.87
CA LYS A 285 0.71 -35.69 4.90
C LYS A 285 0.40 -35.37 3.44
N ARG A 286 -0.56 -34.48 3.17
CA ARG A 286 -0.82 -34.00 1.81
C ARG A 286 0.38 -33.22 1.27
N GLU A 287 0.56 -33.27 -0.04
CA GLU A 287 1.55 -32.44 -0.74
C GLU A 287 1.04 -30.99 -0.79
N GLY A 288 1.97 -30.05 -0.68
CA GLY A 288 1.63 -28.64 -0.50
C GLY A 288 2.66 -27.82 0.28
N GLU A 289 2.27 -26.58 0.54
CA GLU A 289 3.11 -25.54 1.14
C GLU A 289 2.56 -25.09 2.50
N TYR A 290 3.46 -24.86 3.46
CA TYR A 290 3.13 -24.31 4.76
C TYR A 290 3.49 -22.83 4.81
N LEU A 291 2.48 -21.99 5.01
CA LEU A 291 2.58 -20.55 5.02
C LEU A 291 2.49 -20.02 6.45
N CYS A 292 3.08 -18.85 6.72
CA CYS A 292 2.87 -18.16 7.99
C CYS A 292 1.40 -17.70 8.09
N ILE A 293 0.66 -18.12 9.12
CA ILE A 293 -0.75 -17.75 9.29
C ILE A 293 -0.97 -16.22 9.40
N CYS A 294 0.05 -15.49 9.89
CA CYS A 294 -0.02 -14.04 10.03
C CYS A 294 0.15 -13.30 8.70
N CYS A 295 1.15 -13.66 7.87
CA CYS A 295 1.50 -12.86 6.69
C CYS A 295 1.47 -13.60 5.36
N GLY A 296 1.14 -14.89 5.35
CA GLY A 296 1.09 -15.73 4.14
C GLY A 296 2.45 -16.08 3.55
N LYS A 297 3.57 -15.66 4.15
CA LYS A 297 4.92 -15.99 3.67
C LYS A 297 5.13 -17.51 3.70
N LYS A 298 5.60 -18.10 2.60
CA LYS A 298 6.00 -19.50 2.53
C LYS A 298 7.15 -19.78 3.49
N LEU A 299 6.99 -20.79 4.33
CA LEU A 299 7.95 -21.17 5.37
C LEU A 299 8.55 -22.55 5.10
N PHE A 300 7.71 -23.52 4.74
CA PHE A 300 8.11 -24.91 4.53
C PHE A 300 7.33 -25.55 3.39
N THR A 301 7.81 -26.69 2.90
CA THR A 301 7.06 -27.59 2.01
C THR A 301 6.83 -28.95 2.67
N SER A 302 5.83 -29.67 2.19
CA SER A 302 5.56 -31.07 2.52
C SER A 302 6.78 -31.98 2.36
N GLU A 303 7.61 -31.80 1.33
CA GLU A 303 8.88 -32.53 1.14
C GLU A 303 9.86 -32.39 2.32
N MET A 304 9.79 -31.28 3.05
CA MET A 304 10.64 -31.00 4.20
C MET A 304 10.11 -31.60 5.50
N LYS A 305 8.82 -31.98 5.52
CA LYS A 305 8.13 -32.49 6.69
C LYS A 305 8.51 -33.94 6.95
N TYR A 306 8.64 -34.31 8.22
CA TYR A 306 8.84 -35.70 8.63
C TYR A 306 8.20 -35.96 10.00
N ASP A 307 7.95 -37.22 10.31
CA ASP A 307 7.45 -37.62 11.62
C ASP A 307 8.63 -37.80 12.60
N SER A 308 8.71 -36.90 13.59
CA SER A 308 9.68 -36.97 14.69
C SER A 308 9.10 -37.58 15.97
N GLY A 309 7.80 -37.87 15.99
CA GLY A 309 7.07 -38.30 17.19
C GLY A 309 6.92 -37.21 18.28
N CYS A 310 7.31 -35.95 18.01
CA CYS A 310 7.30 -34.91 19.05
C CYS A 310 5.89 -34.36 19.37
N GLY A 311 4.91 -34.58 18.51
CA GLY A 311 3.54 -34.07 18.66
C GLY A 311 3.27 -32.70 18.01
N TRP A 312 4.25 -32.14 17.29
CA TRP A 312 4.11 -30.93 16.48
C TRP A 312 4.65 -31.17 15.06
N PRO A 313 4.19 -30.40 14.06
CA PRO A 313 4.84 -30.35 12.75
C PRO A 313 6.37 -30.25 12.88
N SER A 314 7.07 -31.13 12.18
CA SER A 314 8.53 -31.23 12.20
C SER A 314 9.09 -31.14 10.79
N PHE A 315 10.00 -30.21 10.57
CA PHE A 315 10.67 -30.02 9.28
C PHE A 315 12.19 -30.11 9.44
N PHE A 316 12.90 -30.66 8.44
CA PHE A 316 14.37 -30.77 8.51
C PHE A 316 15.11 -29.55 7.95
N SER A 317 14.41 -28.71 7.18
CA SER A 317 14.89 -27.45 6.59
C SER A 317 13.72 -26.48 6.44
N GLU A 318 14.03 -25.24 6.05
CA GLU A 318 13.07 -24.20 5.66
C GLU A 318 13.12 -23.95 4.14
N ASP A 319 12.12 -23.27 3.60
CA ASP A 319 12.10 -22.79 2.22
C ASP A 319 13.19 -21.72 1.97
N GLU A 320 13.78 -21.69 0.77
CA GLU A 320 14.91 -20.79 0.42
C GLU A 320 14.55 -19.31 0.61
N GLY A 321 13.28 -18.93 0.44
CA GLY A 321 12.78 -17.57 0.68
C GLY A 321 12.36 -17.29 2.12
N ALA A 322 12.22 -18.32 2.97
CA ALA A 322 11.66 -18.19 4.31
C ALA A 322 12.52 -17.29 5.18
N ASN A 323 13.85 -17.48 5.16
CA ASN A 323 14.83 -16.75 5.98
C ASN A 323 14.36 -16.67 7.44
N ILE A 324 14.09 -17.81 8.08
CA ILE A 324 13.49 -17.84 9.42
C ILE A 324 14.48 -17.28 10.45
N GLU A 325 14.03 -16.32 11.25
CA GLU A 325 14.86 -15.70 12.27
C GLU A 325 15.04 -16.63 13.46
N GLN A 326 16.28 -16.78 13.93
CA GLN A 326 16.64 -17.62 15.08
C GLN A 326 17.03 -16.73 16.26
N VAL A 327 16.29 -16.83 17.35
CA VAL A 327 16.49 -16.03 18.56
C VAL A 327 16.80 -16.93 19.74
N GLU A 328 17.86 -16.64 20.49
CA GLU A 328 18.16 -17.41 21.71
C GLU A 328 17.06 -17.21 22.76
N ASP A 329 16.42 -18.31 23.16
CA ASP A 329 15.42 -18.36 24.22
C ASP A 329 16.01 -19.03 25.47
N ARG A 330 16.14 -18.24 26.54
CA ARG A 330 16.63 -18.69 27.87
C ARG A 330 15.53 -18.74 28.94
N SER A 331 14.26 -18.64 28.52
CA SER A 331 13.11 -18.68 29.43
C SER A 331 12.95 -20.05 30.09
N HIS A 332 12.23 -20.09 31.22
CA HIS A 332 11.91 -21.32 31.96
C HIS A 332 13.11 -22.21 32.36
N GLY A 333 14.32 -21.65 32.41
CA GLY A 333 15.54 -22.39 32.78
C GLY A 333 16.04 -23.35 31.69
N MET A 334 15.55 -23.22 30.45
CA MET A 334 15.98 -24.02 29.31
C MET A 334 16.74 -23.14 28.31
N TYR A 335 17.70 -23.70 27.58
CA TYR A 335 18.30 -23.05 26.41
C TYR A 335 17.67 -23.65 25.16
N ARG A 336 16.90 -22.84 24.43
CA ARG A 336 16.29 -23.18 23.14
C ARG A 336 16.61 -22.08 22.14
N VAL A 337 16.42 -22.37 20.86
CA VAL A 337 16.48 -21.36 19.80
C VAL A 337 15.07 -21.21 19.26
N GLU A 338 14.42 -20.10 19.60
CA GLU A 338 13.13 -19.71 19.05
C GLU A 338 13.28 -19.44 17.56
N VAL A 339 12.29 -19.87 16.78
CA VAL A 339 12.18 -19.54 15.36
C VAL A 339 10.99 -18.64 15.09
N LYS A 340 11.23 -17.56 14.34
CA LYS A 340 10.22 -16.55 14.00
C LYS A 340 10.17 -16.28 12.51
N CYS A 341 8.99 -15.90 12.02
CA CYS A 341 8.84 -15.42 10.65
C CYS A 341 9.60 -14.09 10.49
N SER A 342 10.56 -14.04 9.57
CA SER A 342 11.35 -12.83 9.30
C SER A 342 10.56 -11.65 8.74
N TYR A 343 9.36 -11.89 8.23
CA TYR A 343 8.56 -10.81 7.63
C TYR A 343 7.64 -10.12 8.64
N CYS A 344 7.07 -10.85 9.59
CA CYS A 344 6.07 -10.31 10.52
C CYS A 344 6.36 -10.56 12.01
N ASP A 345 7.54 -11.11 12.33
CA ASP A 345 7.99 -11.42 13.71
C ASP A 345 7.02 -12.38 14.43
N ALA A 346 6.27 -13.19 13.68
CA ALA A 346 5.38 -14.19 14.28
C ALA A 346 6.21 -15.34 14.85
N HIS A 347 5.97 -15.69 16.11
CA HIS A 347 6.53 -16.89 16.71
C HIS A 347 6.01 -18.14 15.99
N LEU A 348 6.93 -19.02 15.60
CA LEU A 348 6.61 -20.27 14.90
C LEU A 348 6.81 -21.48 15.82
N GLY A 349 7.90 -21.49 16.59
CA GLY A 349 8.27 -22.60 17.46
C GLY A 349 9.74 -22.56 17.83
N HIS A 350 10.42 -23.71 17.79
CA HIS A 350 11.84 -23.83 18.12
C HIS A 350 12.59 -24.73 17.15
N ILE A 351 13.89 -24.48 17.00
CA ILE A 351 14.81 -25.33 16.24
C ILE A 351 15.75 -26.13 17.15
N PHE A 352 15.97 -27.39 16.80
CA PHE A 352 16.82 -28.34 17.51
C PHE A 352 17.84 -29.00 16.58
N ASN A 353 18.92 -29.55 17.14
CA ASN A 353 20.00 -30.26 16.41
C ASN A 353 19.85 -31.79 16.48
N ASP A 354 18.64 -32.30 16.63
CA ASP A 354 18.31 -33.72 16.80
C ASP A 354 17.51 -34.29 15.62
N GLY A 355 17.54 -33.60 14.48
CA GLY A 355 16.87 -34.05 13.26
C GLY A 355 17.66 -35.09 12.45
N PRO A 356 17.15 -35.51 11.28
CA PRO A 356 17.80 -36.50 10.44
C PRO A 356 19.19 -36.05 9.97
N ILE A 357 20.23 -36.77 10.37
CA ILE A 357 21.63 -36.42 10.08
C ILE A 357 21.88 -36.27 8.57
N HIS A 358 21.31 -37.16 7.76
CA HIS A 358 21.46 -37.16 6.30
C HIS A 358 20.75 -35.98 5.59
N LYS A 359 19.96 -35.18 6.33
CA LYS A 359 19.27 -33.97 5.87
C LYS A 359 19.79 -32.69 6.53
N GLY A 360 20.94 -32.75 7.22
CA GLY A 360 21.55 -31.61 7.89
C GLY A 360 21.38 -31.58 9.42
N GLY A 361 20.66 -32.55 10.00
CA GLY A 361 20.57 -32.73 11.46
C GLY A 361 19.70 -31.72 12.20
N LYS A 362 19.01 -30.82 11.50
CA LYS A 362 18.10 -29.84 12.09
C LYS A 362 16.68 -30.39 12.21
N ARG A 363 15.98 -29.96 13.25
CA ARG A 363 14.54 -30.18 13.43
C ARG A 363 13.88 -28.86 13.79
N TYR A 364 13.12 -28.31 12.87
CA TYR A 364 12.19 -27.22 13.09
C TYR A 364 10.92 -27.80 13.69
N CYS A 365 10.71 -27.58 14.98
CA CYS A 365 9.53 -28.01 15.72
C CYS A 365 8.56 -26.84 15.77
N ILE A 366 7.52 -26.87 14.93
CA ILE A 366 6.69 -25.70 14.61
C ILE A 366 5.27 -25.94 15.10
N ASN A 367 4.68 -24.94 15.75
CA ASN A 367 3.27 -24.98 16.13
C ASN A 367 2.40 -24.97 14.88
N SER A 368 1.47 -25.91 14.76
CA SER A 368 0.45 -25.91 13.71
C SER A 368 -0.36 -24.62 13.72
N ALA A 369 -0.66 -24.06 14.90
CA ALA A 369 -1.36 -22.79 15.04
C ALA A 369 -0.59 -21.57 14.48
N SER A 370 0.69 -21.72 14.10
CA SER A 370 1.45 -20.68 13.39
C SER A 370 1.42 -20.81 11.87
N LEU A 371 0.83 -21.88 11.36
CA LEU A 371 0.85 -22.26 9.95
C LEU A 371 -0.53 -22.16 9.33
N ASP A 372 -0.55 -21.84 8.04
CA ASP A 372 -1.62 -22.16 7.10
C ASP A 372 -1.09 -23.19 6.08
N PHE A 373 -1.98 -23.92 5.41
CA PHE A 373 -1.59 -24.96 4.45
C PHE A 373 -2.31 -24.77 3.12
N ASN A 374 -1.53 -24.68 2.05
CA ASN A 374 -2.03 -24.64 0.69
C ASN A 374 -1.71 -25.98 0.00
N GLU A 375 -2.75 -26.74 -0.35
CA GLU A 375 -2.62 -28.01 -1.06
C GLU A 375 -2.31 -27.75 -2.56
N GLU A 376 -1.44 -28.59 -3.13
CA GLU A 376 -1.01 -28.51 -4.54
C GLU A 376 -2.05 -29.00 -5.57
#